data_AF-A0A6A6B2G3-F1
#
_entry.id   AF-A0A6A6B2G3-F1
#
_cell.length_a   1.000
_cell.length_b   1.000
_cell.length_c   1.000
_cell.angle_alpha   90.00
_cell.angle_beta   90.00
_cell.angle_gamma   90.00
#
_symmetry.space_group_name_H-M   'P 1'
#
loop_
_entity.id
_entity.type
_entity.pdbx_description
1 polymer ?
#
loop_
_entity_poly.entity_id
_entity_poly.type
_entity_poly.pdbx_seq_one_letter_code
_entity_poly.pdbx_strand_id
1 'polypeptide(L)'
;MTKGVERVSMQLGINFKILAWQPITTNSEHPKAVHGNYYRMVFTADFIGIERNLKISSIPTSGHPNITMYTGYNNDKLKKIAVLNLELWDSARDNYRIFQEIELTGLGRLVKKVKVSRLTAPDGARARTGIT
;
A
#
# COMPACT_ATOMS: atom_id res chain seq x y z
N MET A 1 -20.21 -2.71 -3.42
CA MET A 1 -20.13 -4.19 -3.36
C MET A 1 -18.79 -4.58 -2.75
N THR A 2 -18.79 -5.15 -1.55
CA THR A 2 -17.58 -5.77 -0.97
C THR A 2 -17.56 -7.21 -1.49
N LYS A 3 -16.62 -7.57 -2.37
CA LYS A 3 -16.48 -8.96 -2.82
C LYS A 3 -15.97 -9.78 -1.62
N GLY A 4 -16.73 -10.79 -1.19
CA GLY A 4 -16.51 -11.59 0.03
C GLY A 4 -15.23 -12.43 -0.01
N VAL A 5 -14.08 -11.78 0.01
CA VAL A 5 -12.76 -12.42 0.11
C VAL A 5 -12.40 -12.54 1.58
N GLU A 6 -12.39 -13.76 2.10
CA GLU A 6 -12.04 -14.04 3.50
C GLU A 6 -10.51 -14.01 3.71
N ARG A 7 -9.75 -14.47 2.72
CA ARG A 7 -8.28 -14.52 2.79
C ARG A 7 -7.67 -14.38 1.40
N VAL A 8 -6.47 -13.80 1.34
CA VAL A 8 -5.58 -13.83 0.19
C VAL A 8 -4.31 -14.56 0.58
N SER A 9 -3.91 -15.53 -0.23
CA SER A 9 -2.62 -16.23 -0.10
C SER A 9 -1.74 -15.86 -1.28
N MET A 10 -0.50 -15.49 -1.01
CA MET A 10 0.49 -15.17 -2.04
C MET A 10 1.37 -16.39 -2.30
N GLN A 11 1.45 -16.84 -3.55
CA GLN A 11 2.38 -17.90 -3.91
C GLN A 11 3.82 -17.42 -3.73
N LEU A 12 4.64 -18.26 -3.10
CA LEU A 12 6.05 -18.01 -2.90
C LEU A 12 6.88 -19.08 -3.59
N GLY A 13 8.04 -18.66 -4.08
CA GLY A 13 9.02 -19.48 -4.77
C GLY A 13 10.35 -18.74 -4.83
N ILE A 14 11.42 -19.46 -5.13
CA ILE A 14 12.73 -18.85 -5.35
C ILE A 14 12.80 -18.25 -6.76
N ASN A 15 13.45 -17.09 -6.89
CA ASN A 15 13.70 -16.41 -8.17
C ASN A 15 12.43 -15.96 -8.92
N PHE A 16 11.27 -15.93 -8.28
CA PHE A 16 10.02 -15.48 -8.90
C PHE A 16 9.95 -13.95 -8.96
N LYS A 17 9.58 -13.35 -10.10
CA LYS A 17 9.50 -11.88 -10.23
C LYS A 17 8.57 -11.20 -9.21
N ILE A 18 7.58 -11.94 -8.70
CA ILE A 18 6.59 -11.43 -7.77
C ILE A 18 6.84 -11.84 -6.32
N LEU A 19 7.97 -12.49 -5.96
CA LEU A 19 8.13 -13.00 -4.60
C LEU A 19 8.15 -11.89 -3.53
N ALA A 20 7.66 -12.21 -2.33
CA ALA A 20 7.67 -11.29 -1.18
C ALA A 20 9.08 -11.18 -0.56
N TRP A 21 9.82 -12.29 -0.49
CA TRP A 21 11.21 -12.32 -0.06
C TRP A 21 11.96 -13.46 -0.74
N GLN A 22 13.25 -13.26 -1.00
CA GLN A 22 14.20 -14.27 -1.44
C GLN A 22 14.90 -14.86 -0.21
N PRO A 23 14.64 -16.13 0.16
CA PRO A 23 15.16 -16.71 1.41
C PRO A 23 16.66 -17.06 1.35
N ILE A 24 17.18 -17.34 0.16
CA ILE A 24 18.57 -17.74 -0.09
C ILE A 24 19.12 -17.01 -1.32
N THR A 25 20.42 -16.72 -1.33
CA THR A 25 21.08 -16.23 -2.55
C THR A 25 21.26 -17.41 -3.52
N THR A 26 20.70 -17.32 -4.72
CA THR A 26 20.88 -18.36 -5.76
C THR A 26 21.92 -17.96 -6.80
N ASN A 27 22.05 -16.66 -7.06
CA ASN A 27 23.09 -16.05 -7.90
C ASN A 27 23.18 -14.54 -7.60
N SER A 28 24.03 -13.82 -8.33
CA SER A 28 24.22 -12.36 -8.18
C SER A 28 22.95 -11.54 -8.44
N GLU A 29 22.05 -12.01 -9.28
CA GLU A 29 20.79 -11.32 -9.60
C GLU A 29 19.69 -11.54 -8.56
N HIS A 30 19.79 -12.64 -7.80
CA HIS A 30 18.80 -13.06 -6.79
C HIS A 30 19.45 -13.22 -5.41
N PRO A 31 19.93 -12.13 -4.80
CA PRO A 31 20.44 -12.16 -3.44
C PRO A 31 19.30 -12.35 -2.43
N LYS A 32 19.64 -12.93 -1.27
CA LYS A 32 18.72 -12.95 -0.12
C LYS A 32 18.25 -11.54 0.22
N ALA A 33 16.94 -11.31 0.19
CA ALA A 33 16.34 -9.99 0.41
C ALA A 33 14.85 -10.08 0.76
N VAL A 34 14.32 -9.02 1.38
CA VAL A 34 12.87 -8.79 1.49
C VAL A 34 12.49 -7.75 0.42
N HIS A 35 11.48 -8.05 -0.39
CA HIS A 35 11.09 -7.21 -1.52
C HIS A 35 9.89 -6.33 -1.18
N GLY A 36 9.65 -5.28 -1.97
CA GLY A 36 8.50 -4.38 -1.81
C GLY A 36 7.14 -5.10 -1.75
N ASN A 37 7.01 -6.26 -2.40
CA ASN A 37 5.81 -7.11 -2.33
C ASN A 37 5.45 -7.55 -0.89
N TYR A 38 6.45 -7.79 -0.04
CA TYR A 38 6.21 -8.09 1.38
C TYR A 38 5.59 -6.89 2.10
N TYR A 39 6.13 -5.70 1.88
CA TYR A 39 5.64 -4.48 2.54
C TYR A 39 4.22 -4.11 2.10
N ARG A 40 3.82 -4.43 0.86
CA ARG A 40 2.41 -4.35 0.44
C ARG A 40 1.51 -5.23 1.33
N MET A 41 1.94 -6.43 1.69
CA MET A 41 1.18 -7.30 2.59
C MET A 41 1.08 -6.67 3.98
N VAL A 42 2.18 -6.11 4.50
CA VAL A 42 2.18 -5.40 5.80
C VAL A 42 1.24 -4.19 5.78
N PHE A 43 1.29 -3.36 4.74
CA PHE A 43 0.37 -2.23 4.55
C PHE A 43 -1.09 -2.68 4.52
N THR A 44 -1.39 -3.76 3.79
CA THR A 44 -2.75 -4.31 3.70
C THR A 44 -3.20 -4.86 5.06
N ALA A 45 -2.33 -5.57 5.77
CA ALA A 45 -2.60 -6.12 7.08
C ALA A 45 -2.83 -5.02 8.12
N ASP A 46 -2.04 -3.94 8.11
CA ASP A 46 -2.32 -2.79 8.96
C ASP A 46 -3.68 -2.17 8.61
N PHE A 47 -3.97 -1.92 7.33
CA PHE A 47 -5.24 -1.33 6.92
C PHE A 47 -6.47 -2.15 7.37
N ILE A 48 -6.40 -3.48 7.27
CA ILE A 48 -7.47 -4.37 7.75
C ILE A 48 -7.52 -4.37 9.29
N GLY A 49 -6.35 -4.47 9.93
CA GLY A 49 -6.20 -4.51 11.38
C GLY A 49 -6.87 -5.74 12.01
N ILE A 50 -7.37 -5.56 13.23
CA ILE A 50 -8.06 -6.60 14.02
C ILE A 50 -9.59 -6.46 13.99
N GLU A 51 -10.11 -5.60 13.10
CA GLU A 51 -11.52 -5.23 13.06
C GLU A 51 -12.36 -6.36 12.46
N ARG A 52 -13.33 -6.90 13.21
CA ARG A 52 -14.12 -8.06 12.79
C ARG A 52 -15.23 -7.74 11.78
N ASN A 53 -15.75 -6.51 11.78
CA ASN A 53 -16.84 -6.06 10.90
C ASN A 53 -16.37 -4.95 9.94
N LEU A 54 -15.15 -5.09 9.42
CA LEU A 54 -14.59 -4.12 8.49
C LEU A 54 -15.32 -4.17 7.13
N LYS A 55 -15.90 -3.05 6.72
CA LYS A 55 -16.46 -2.83 5.38
C LYS A 55 -15.52 -1.91 4.61
N ILE A 56 -15.05 -2.36 3.45
CA ILE A 56 -14.18 -1.59 2.57
C ILE A 56 -14.99 -1.03 1.40
N SER A 57 -14.80 0.25 1.09
CA SER A 57 -15.33 0.91 -0.10
C SER A 57 -14.22 1.64 -0.86
N SER A 58 -14.25 1.57 -2.18
CA SER A 58 -13.43 2.45 -3.02
C SER A 58 -14.03 3.85 -3.07
N ILE A 59 -13.19 4.88 -3.09
CA ILE A 59 -13.61 6.27 -3.29
C ILE A 59 -13.18 6.71 -4.70
N PRO A 60 -14.08 7.31 -5.50
CA PRO A 60 -13.70 7.94 -6.76
C PRO A 60 -12.72 9.10 -6.54
N THR A 61 -11.64 9.13 -7.31
CA THR A 61 -10.54 10.11 -7.22
C THR A 61 -10.54 11.02 -8.44
N SER A 62 -11.65 11.73 -8.66
CA SER A 62 -11.80 12.67 -9.78
C SER A 62 -10.64 13.68 -9.80
N GLY A 63 -10.00 13.85 -10.96
CA GLY A 63 -8.85 14.74 -11.11
C GLY A 63 -7.49 14.13 -10.73
N HIS A 64 -7.45 12.92 -10.17
CA HIS A 64 -6.22 12.24 -9.76
C HIS A 64 -6.13 10.83 -10.38
N PRO A 65 -5.75 10.71 -11.67
CA PRO A 65 -5.83 9.44 -12.43
C PRO A 65 -4.97 8.31 -11.85
N ASN A 66 -3.87 8.66 -11.16
CA ASN A 66 -2.95 7.70 -10.57
C ASN A 66 -3.14 7.51 -9.06
N ILE A 67 -4.19 8.13 -8.48
CA ILE A 67 -4.53 7.93 -7.07
C ILE A 67 -5.70 6.98 -6.98
N THR A 68 -5.57 5.95 -6.14
CA THR A 68 -6.70 5.09 -5.75
C THR A 68 -6.87 5.15 -4.25
N MET A 69 -8.13 5.28 -3.80
CA MET A 69 -8.45 5.42 -2.38
C MET A 69 -9.46 4.38 -1.91
N TYR A 70 -9.25 3.89 -0.69
CA TYR A 70 -10.15 2.96 -0.02
C TYR A 70 -10.45 3.42 1.41
N THR A 71 -11.71 3.36 1.80
CA THR A 71 -12.16 3.59 3.18
C THR A 71 -12.47 2.27 3.86
N GLY A 72 -12.05 2.16 5.11
CA GLY A 72 -12.40 1.08 6.02
C GLY A 72 -13.34 1.59 7.11
N TYR A 73 -14.56 1.06 7.14
CA TYR A 73 -15.55 1.33 8.17
C TYR A 73 -15.68 0.12 9.09
N ASN A 74 -15.70 0.32 10.40
CA ASN A 74 -16.08 -0.72 11.35
C ASN A 74 -17.31 -0.25 12.14
N ASN A 75 -18.37 -1.07 12.13
CA ASN A 75 -19.68 -0.71 12.70
C ASN A 75 -20.14 0.70 12.26
N ASP A 76 -20.06 0.94 10.94
CA ASP A 76 -20.45 2.17 10.24
C ASP A 76 -19.71 3.44 10.69
N LYS A 77 -18.61 3.30 11.45
CA LYS A 77 -17.68 4.38 11.78
C LYS A 77 -16.43 4.29 10.92
N LEU A 78 -16.03 5.42 10.33
CA LEU A 78 -14.78 5.51 9.57
C LEU A 78 -13.59 5.23 10.50
N LYS A 79 -12.72 4.30 10.10
CA LYS A 79 -11.53 3.90 10.87
C LYS A 79 -10.23 4.26 10.17
N LYS A 80 -10.12 3.89 8.89
CA LYS A 80 -8.89 4.06 8.12
C LYS A 80 -9.21 4.48 6.69
N ILE A 81 -8.28 5.21 6.08
CA ILE A 81 -8.26 5.52 4.66
C ILE A 81 -6.91 5.06 4.14
N ALA A 82 -6.92 4.18 3.14
CA ALA A 82 -5.75 3.84 2.36
C ALA A 82 -5.72 4.70 1.11
N VAL A 83 -4.57 5.32 0.86
CA VAL A 83 -4.30 6.11 -0.35
C VAL A 83 -3.12 5.46 -1.04
N LEU A 84 -3.32 5.09 -2.30
CA LEU A 84 -2.29 4.53 -3.16
C LEU A 84 -1.97 5.55 -4.25
N ASN A 85 -0.71 5.98 -4.31
CA ASN A 85 -0.19 6.69 -5.46
C ASN A 85 0.49 5.66 -6.37
N LEU A 86 -0.11 5.44 -7.54
CA LEU A 86 0.32 4.47 -8.55
C LEU A 86 1.19 5.12 -9.64
N GLU A 87 1.50 6.42 -9.51
CA GLU A 87 2.50 7.07 -10.34
C GLU A 87 3.86 6.40 -10.11
N LEU A 88 4.42 5.86 -11.19
CA LEU A 88 5.72 5.22 -11.13
C LEU A 88 6.79 6.31 -11.04
N TRP A 89 7.65 6.21 -10.01
CA TRP A 89 8.82 7.07 -9.88
C TRP A 89 10.04 6.23 -9.47
N ASP A 90 11.18 6.52 -10.08
CA ASP A 90 12.47 5.87 -9.84
C ASP A 90 13.58 6.92 -9.84
N SER A 91 14.32 7.02 -8.73
CA SER A 91 15.40 8.01 -8.57
C SER A 91 16.52 7.88 -9.60
N ALA A 92 16.70 6.69 -10.19
CA ALA A 92 17.72 6.45 -11.21
C ALA A 92 17.30 6.91 -12.62
N ARG A 93 16.01 7.18 -12.83
CA ARG A 93 15.45 7.53 -14.14
C ARG A 93 14.80 8.90 -14.18
N ASP A 94 14.29 9.37 -13.06
CA ASP A 94 13.46 10.55 -12.97
C ASP A 94 14.13 11.62 -12.12
N ASN A 95 14.16 12.85 -12.64
CA ASN A 95 14.84 13.98 -11.98
C ASN A 95 14.14 14.47 -10.70
N TYR A 96 12.83 14.27 -10.59
CA TYR A 96 12.03 14.73 -9.45
C TYR A 96 10.86 13.79 -9.19
N ARG A 97 10.50 13.66 -7.90
CA ARG A 97 9.32 12.91 -7.48
C ARG A 97 8.11 13.83 -7.48
N ILE A 98 7.14 13.55 -8.35
CA ILE A 98 5.88 14.29 -8.39
C ILE A 98 5.11 14.03 -7.09
N PHE A 99 4.62 15.10 -6.46
CA PHE A 99 3.67 15.01 -5.38
C PHE A 99 2.26 15.36 -5.88
N GLN A 100 1.26 14.79 -5.23
CA GLN A 100 -0.16 15.03 -5.51
C GLN A 100 -0.79 15.46 -4.18
N GLU A 101 -1.45 16.60 -4.20
CA GLU A 101 -2.25 17.05 -3.06
C GLU A 101 -3.64 16.43 -3.16
N ILE A 102 -4.12 15.89 -2.05
CA ILE A 102 -5.47 15.32 -1.95
C ILE A 102 -6.16 15.92 -0.74
N GLU A 103 -7.40 16.35 -0.94
CA GLU A 103 -8.24 16.87 0.13
C GLU A 103 -9.17 15.77 0.64
N LEU A 104 -9.07 15.46 1.94
CA LEU A 104 -9.97 14.53 2.61
C LEU A 104 -11.10 15.30 3.28
N THR A 105 -12.21 15.44 2.57
CA THR A 105 -13.42 16.09 3.08
C THR A 105 -14.42 15.06 3.61
N GLY A 106 -15.44 15.51 4.35
CA GLY A 106 -16.54 14.64 4.78
C GLY A 106 -16.18 13.55 5.81
N LEU A 107 -15.06 13.70 6.55
CA LEU A 107 -14.60 12.72 7.55
C LEU A 107 -15.54 12.57 8.76
N GLY A 108 -16.51 13.47 8.91
CA GLY A 108 -17.47 13.51 10.02
C GLY A 108 -17.00 14.39 11.18
N ARG A 109 -17.95 15.01 11.89
CA ARG A 109 -17.68 16.01 12.95
C ARG A 109 -16.91 15.47 14.16
N LEU A 110 -16.82 14.14 14.30
CA LEU A 110 -16.17 13.49 15.43
C LEU A 110 -14.67 13.20 15.18
N VAL A 111 -14.18 13.37 13.94
CA VAL A 111 -12.76 13.18 13.62
C VAL A 111 -11.98 14.42 14.05
N LYS A 112 -11.24 14.31 15.16
CA LYS A 112 -10.45 15.42 15.73
C LYS A 112 -8.95 15.34 15.41
N LYS A 113 -8.46 14.16 15.07
CA LYS A 113 -7.05 13.90 14.78
C LYS A 113 -6.93 12.77 13.78
N VAL A 114 -5.95 12.89 12.89
CA VAL A 114 -5.54 11.83 11.98
C VAL A 114 -4.08 11.48 12.25
N LYS A 115 -3.74 10.19 12.11
CA LYS A 115 -2.35 9.73 12.07
C LYS A 115 -2.08 9.28 10.65
N VAL A 116 -1.01 9.79 10.05
CA VAL A 116 -0.56 9.39 8.72
C VAL A 116 0.64 8.46 8.89
N SER A 117 0.54 7.27 8.31
CA SER A 117 1.65 6.34 8.14
C SER A 117 1.90 6.20 6.64
N ARG A 118 3.16 6.10 6.22
CA ARG A 118 3.54 6.03 4.80
C ARG A 118 4.27 4.73 4.58
N LEU A 119 3.97 4.09 3.44
CA LEU A 119 4.82 3.06 2.85
C LEU A 119 5.47 3.67 1.60
N THR A 120 6.78 3.86 1.63
CA THR A 120 7.59 4.49 0.58
C THR A 120 9.01 3.93 0.60
N ALA A 121 9.80 4.27 -0.41
CA ALA A 121 11.24 4.05 -0.39
C ALA A 121 11.96 5.28 -1.00
N PRO A 122 13.23 5.53 -0.61
CA PRO A 122 14.00 6.66 -1.14
C PRO A 122 14.24 6.55 -2.65
N ASP A 123 14.43 5.33 -3.18
CA ASP A 123 14.65 5.09 -4.62
C ASP A 123 13.37 4.75 -5.38
N GLY A 124 12.21 4.95 -4.76
CA GLY A 124 10.92 4.72 -5.42
C GLY A 124 10.70 3.24 -5.78
N ALA A 125 10.19 3.00 -6.99
CA ALA A 125 9.68 1.71 -7.42
C ALA A 125 10.75 0.60 -7.55
N ARG A 126 12.04 0.97 -7.62
CA ARG A 126 13.15 0.02 -7.73
C ARG A 126 13.94 -0.19 -6.45
N ALA A 127 13.54 0.47 -5.37
CA ALA A 127 14.22 0.34 -4.09
C ALA A 127 14.28 -1.13 -3.65
N ARG A 128 15.50 -1.57 -3.30
CA ARG A 128 15.77 -2.89 -2.72
C ARG A 128 16.01 -2.83 -1.21
N THR A 129 16.19 -1.62 -0.69
CA THR A 129 16.50 -1.31 0.71
C THR A 129 15.79 -0.04 1.13
N GLY A 130 15.65 0.21 2.44
CA GLY A 130 15.05 1.44 2.96
C GLY A 130 13.55 1.60 2.68
N ILE A 131 12.84 0.48 2.46
CA ILE A 131 11.38 0.48 2.31
C ILE A 131 10.75 0.62 3.70
N THR A 132 9.95 1.65 3.90
CA THR A 132 9.30 2.00 5.18
C THR A 132 7.87 2.45 4.97
#